data_AF-A0A956R528-F1
#
_entry.id   AF-A0A956R528-F1
#
_cell.length_a   1.000
_cell.length_b   1.000
_cell.length_c   1.000
_cell.angle_alpha   90.00
_cell.angle_beta   90.00
_cell.angle_gamma   90.00
#
_symmetry.space_group_name_H-M   'P 1'
#
loop_
_entity.id
_entity.type
_entity.pdbx_description
1 polymer ?
#
loop_
_entity_poly.entity_id
_entity_poly.type
_entity_poly.pdbx_seq_one_letter_code
_entity_poly.pdbx_strand_id
1 'polypeptide(L)'
;MLLRVTNLGPIREAELDLAKPLIVLVGPNNSGKTYLAWVAYSLGRMSEEGVVAPPGLRAWAGRLLRAEQQTLSLASLLEHRDEVMRAVAEALGTAARCGVHLTRRDLDVVARRSGLPRGFGGRRDTLEALLRAAAEYGVMPRLIAQLDALLAARDDGYAALAQEPGLAEHVPGWRRRLAATRGLLARLSDAALVVREHAVAP
;
A
#
# COMPACT_ATOMS: atom_id res chain seq x y z
N MET A 1 -24.61 -19.28 5.25
CA MET A 1 -23.74 -19.14 6.45
C MET A 1 -24.15 -17.87 7.16
N LEU A 2 -24.45 -17.92 8.46
CA LEU A 2 -24.85 -16.72 9.22
C LEU A 2 -23.62 -16.02 9.79
N LEU A 3 -23.40 -14.76 9.38
CA LEU A 3 -22.37 -13.86 9.87
C LEU A 3 -22.97 -12.94 10.93
N ARG A 4 -22.50 -13.04 12.17
CA ARG A 4 -22.85 -12.11 13.25
C ARG A 4 -21.65 -11.22 13.58
N VAL A 5 -21.88 -9.92 13.67
CA VAL A 5 -20.85 -8.92 14.00
C VAL A 5 -21.34 -8.03 15.14
N THR A 6 -20.46 -7.78 16.10
CA THR A 6 -20.71 -6.87 17.23
C THR A 6 -19.59 -5.84 17.31
N ASN A 7 -19.94 -4.60 17.65
CA ASN A 7 -19.01 -3.47 17.82
C ASN A 7 -18.07 -3.23 16.62
N LEU A 8 -18.61 -3.23 15.39
CA LEU A 8 -17.85 -3.01 14.15
C LEU A 8 -18.10 -1.62 13.58
N GLY A 9 -17.20 -0.67 13.87
CA GLY A 9 -17.38 0.72 13.49
C GLY A 9 -18.66 1.30 14.13
N PRO A 10 -19.60 1.86 13.35
CA PRO A 10 -20.88 2.37 13.88
C PRO A 10 -21.93 1.27 14.14
N ILE A 11 -21.62 0.00 13.86
CA ILE A 11 -22.55 -1.12 14.07
C ILE A 11 -22.36 -1.68 15.47
N ARG A 12 -23.38 -1.53 16.32
CA ARG A 12 -23.41 -2.15 17.66
C ARG A 12 -23.59 -3.67 17.56
N GLU A 13 -24.55 -4.11 16.75
CA GLU A 13 -24.83 -5.53 16.47
C GLU A 13 -25.47 -5.64 15.08
N ALA A 14 -25.09 -6.65 14.30
CA ALA A 14 -25.73 -7.00 13.03
C ALA A 14 -25.55 -8.48 12.68
N GLU A 15 -26.52 -9.00 11.93
CA GLU A 15 -26.52 -10.38 11.43
C GLU A 15 -26.82 -10.39 9.93
N LEU A 16 -26.04 -11.17 9.18
CA LEU A 16 -26.15 -11.32 7.72
C LEU A 16 -26.18 -12.81 7.36
N ASP A 17 -27.15 -13.22 6.55
CA ASP A 17 -27.14 -14.57 5.98
C ASP A 17 -26.41 -14.59 4.63
N LEU A 18 -25.15 -15.03 4.65
CA LEU A 18 -24.31 -15.17 3.47
C LEU A 18 -24.69 -16.37 2.59
N ALA A 19 -25.72 -17.16 2.94
CA ALA A 19 -26.25 -18.18 2.02
C ALA A 19 -27.07 -17.55 0.87
N LYS A 20 -27.44 -16.28 0.97
CA LYS A 20 -28.23 -15.61 -0.07
C LYS A 20 -27.36 -15.31 -1.29
N PRO A 21 -27.89 -15.52 -2.52
CA PRO A 21 -27.14 -15.30 -3.75
C PRO A 21 -26.85 -13.82 -4.02
N LEU A 22 -27.62 -12.91 -3.41
CA LEU A 22 -27.43 -11.47 -3.48
C LEU A 22 -27.88 -10.84 -2.17
N ILE A 23 -27.05 -9.96 -1.62
CA ILE A 23 -27.33 -9.17 -0.42
C ILE A 23 -27.12 -7.71 -0.76
N VAL A 24 -28.15 -6.88 -0.55
CA VAL A 24 -28.09 -5.44 -0.78
C VAL A 24 -28.20 -4.71 0.56
N LEU A 25 -27.17 -3.93 0.91
CA LEU A 25 -27.15 -3.15 2.14
C LEU A 25 -27.68 -1.73 1.87
N VAL A 26 -28.76 -1.34 2.53
CA VAL A 26 -29.40 -0.03 2.38
C VAL A 26 -29.42 0.74 3.70
N GLY A 27 -29.42 2.08 3.63
CA GLY A 27 -29.51 2.96 4.80
C GLY A 27 -28.66 4.24 4.70
N PRO A 28 -28.74 5.15 5.69
CA PRO A 28 -28.07 6.46 5.68
C PRO A 28 -26.55 6.38 5.58
N ASN A 29 -25.90 7.42 5.08
CA ASN A 29 -24.43 7.47 5.04
C ASN A 29 -23.83 7.27 6.45
N ASN A 30 -22.67 6.61 6.51
CA ASN A 30 -21.97 6.28 7.76
C ASN A 30 -22.71 5.33 8.73
N SER A 31 -23.74 4.60 8.27
CA SER A 31 -24.46 3.60 9.08
C SER A 31 -23.76 2.24 9.21
N GLY A 32 -22.53 2.10 8.72
CA GLY A 32 -21.76 0.85 8.82
C GLY A 32 -21.85 -0.11 7.64
N LYS A 33 -22.65 0.19 6.61
CA LYS A 33 -22.81 -0.67 5.41
C LYS A 33 -21.48 -1.07 4.78
N THR A 34 -20.53 -0.13 4.65
CA THR A 34 -19.20 -0.40 4.10
C THR A 34 -18.40 -1.37 4.98
N TYR A 35 -18.50 -1.26 6.31
CA TYR A 35 -17.82 -2.16 7.24
C TYR A 35 -18.36 -3.58 7.14
N LEU A 36 -19.69 -3.73 7.09
CA LEU A 36 -20.37 -5.02 6.90
C LEU A 36 -20.01 -5.66 5.55
N ALA A 37 -20.01 -4.87 4.48
CA ALA A 37 -19.61 -5.34 3.14
C ALA A 37 -18.15 -5.80 3.11
N TRP A 38 -17.23 -5.06 3.76
CA TRP A 38 -15.83 -5.47 3.85
C TRP A 38 -15.63 -6.76 4.63
N VAL A 39 -16.29 -6.95 5.77
CA VAL A 39 -16.17 -8.19 6.55
C VAL A 39 -16.74 -9.38 5.77
N ALA A 40 -17.92 -9.24 5.17
CA ALA A 40 -18.50 -10.29 4.34
C ALA A 40 -17.61 -10.64 3.14
N TYR A 41 -17.06 -9.63 2.46
CA TYR A 41 -16.10 -9.79 1.37
C TYR A 41 -14.83 -10.49 1.85
N SER A 42 -14.18 -9.99 2.91
CA SER A 42 -12.95 -10.59 3.45
C SER A 42 -13.16 -12.04 3.87
N LEU A 43 -14.27 -12.37 4.51
CA LEU A 43 -14.59 -13.75 4.90
C LEU A 43 -14.81 -14.67 3.68
N GLY A 44 -15.56 -14.22 2.68
CA GLY A 44 -15.72 -14.97 1.43
C GLY A 44 -14.39 -15.18 0.70
N ARG A 45 -13.46 -14.22 0.83
CA ARG A 45 -12.11 -14.32 0.27
C ARG A 45 -11.18 -15.20 1.11
N MET A 46 -11.41 -15.30 2.41
CA MET A 46 -10.65 -16.16 3.32
C MET A 46 -11.07 -17.63 3.23
N SER A 47 -12.34 -17.91 2.90
CA SER A 47 -12.82 -19.28 2.71
C SER A 47 -12.39 -19.91 1.38
N GLU A 48 -12.02 -19.09 0.38
CA GLU A 48 -11.60 -19.59 -0.93
C GLU A 48 -10.08 -19.72 -1.09
N GLU A 49 -9.26 -18.79 -0.59
CA GLU A 49 -7.78 -18.93 -0.58
C GLU A 49 -7.13 -17.66 -0.01
N GLY A 50 -6.18 -17.82 0.92
CA GLY A 50 -5.44 -16.73 1.56
C GLY A 50 -5.04 -15.58 0.61
N VAL A 51 -5.56 -14.39 0.89
CA VAL A 51 -5.21 -13.05 0.36
C VAL A 51 -4.74 -13.04 -1.11
N VAL A 52 -5.64 -12.68 -2.01
CA VAL A 52 -5.38 -12.58 -3.45
C VAL A 52 -5.00 -11.16 -3.85
N ALA A 53 -3.70 -10.96 -4.09
CA ALA A 53 -3.22 -9.95 -5.03
C ALA A 53 -3.76 -10.26 -6.44
N PRO A 54 -4.05 -9.24 -7.30
CA PRO A 54 -4.47 -9.44 -8.69
C PRO A 54 -3.59 -10.48 -9.40
N PRO A 55 -4.11 -11.33 -10.31
CA PRO A 55 -3.34 -12.41 -10.94
C PRO A 55 -2.01 -11.95 -11.54
N GLY A 56 -1.99 -10.79 -12.22
CA GLY A 56 -0.76 -10.17 -12.73
C GLY A 56 0.22 -9.78 -11.62
N LEU A 57 -0.29 -9.22 -10.52
CA LEU A 57 0.50 -8.85 -9.34
C LEU A 57 1.00 -10.07 -8.55
N ARG A 58 0.24 -11.17 -8.46
CA ARG A 58 0.68 -12.44 -7.84
C ARG A 58 1.80 -13.09 -8.66
N ALA A 59 1.64 -13.14 -9.98
CA ALA A 59 2.68 -13.65 -10.88
C ALA A 59 3.93 -12.76 -10.86
N TRP A 60 3.77 -11.45 -10.73
CA TRP A 60 4.88 -10.50 -10.60
C TRP A 60 5.57 -10.60 -9.24
N ALA A 61 4.83 -10.52 -8.13
CA ALA A 61 5.37 -10.61 -6.77
C ALA A 61 6.00 -11.98 -6.51
N GLY A 62 5.42 -13.06 -7.03
CA GLY A 62 6.00 -14.40 -6.96
C GLY A 62 7.31 -14.54 -7.73
N ARG A 63 7.47 -13.81 -8.85
CA ARG A 63 8.73 -13.75 -9.60
C ARG A 63 9.77 -12.86 -8.91
N LEU A 64 9.35 -11.71 -8.38
CA LEU A 64 10.20 -10.77 -7.63
C LEU A 64 10.78 -11.39 -6.35
N LEU A 65 9.97 -12.17 -5.62
CA LEU A 65 10.35 -12.75 -4.33
C LEU A 65 11.17 -14.04 -4.45
N ARG A 66 11.30 -14.63 -5.64
CA ARG A 66 12.03 -15.90 -5.89
C ARG A 66 13.29 -15.74 -6.75
N ALA A 67 13.57 -14.55 -7.27
CA ALA A 67 14.76 -14.33 -8.09
C ALA A 67 15.97 -14.03 -7.17
N GLU A 68 16.96 -14.94 -7.13
CA GLU A 68 18.22 -14.73 -6.39
C GLU A 68 19.12 -13.68 -7.05
N GLN A 69 19.01 -13.48 -8.38
CA GLN A 69 19.55 -12.33 -9.09
C GLN A 69 18.70 -12.04 -10.37
N GLN A 70 18.65 -10.76 -10.76
CA GLN A 70 18.45 -10.19 -12.11
C GLN A 70 17.10 -9.54 -12.50
N THR A 71 17.22 -8.23 -12.80
CA THR A 71 16.57 -7.39 -13.81
C THR A 71 15.15 -7.75 -14.27
N LEU A 72 14.17 -7.06 -13.68
CA LEU A 72 12.83 -6.94 -14.23
C LEU A 72 12.81 -5.94 -15.39
N SER A 73 12.51 -6.40 -16.59
CA SER A 73 12.23 -5.53 -17.74
C SER A 73 10.93 -4.76 -17.49
N LEU A 74 11.04 -3.43 -17.40
CA LEU A 74 9.89 -2.57 -17.17
C LEU A 74 8.96 -2.43 -18.37
N ALA A 75 9.36 -2.89 -19.55
CA ALA A 75 8.45 -2.96 -20.69
C ALA A 75 7.18 -3.77 -20.33
N SER A 76 7.33 -4.87 -19.58
CA SER A 76 6.21 -5.67 -19.05
C SER A 76 5.45 -5.02 -17.87
N LEU A 77 6.05 -3.99 -17.26
CA LEU A 77 5.55 -3.28 -16.08
C LEU A 77 4.72 -2.06 -16.49
N LEU A 78 4.93 -1.53 -17.70
CA LEU A 78 4.10 -0.49 -18.31
C LEU A 78 2.68 -1.01 -18.64
N GLU A 79 2.55 -2.27 -19.07
CA GLU A 79 1.26 -2.91 -19.34
C GLU A 79 0.37 -3.03 -18.09
N HIS A 80 0.99 -3.13 -16.90
CA HIS A 80 0.31 -3.20 -15.61
C HIS A 80 0.62 -2.02 -14.68
N ARG A 81 1.04 -0.87 -15.25
CA ARG A 81 1.50 0.30 -14.49
C ARG A 81 0.51 0.69 -13.39
N ASP A 82 -0.76 0.76 -13.74
CA ASP A 82 -1.84 1.16 -12.83
C ASP A 82 -2.04 0.19 -11.67
N GLU A 83 -1.94 -1.11 -11.94
CA GLU A 83 -2.06 -2.16 -10.93
C GLU A 83 -0.87 -2.12 -9.97
N VAL A 84 0.34 -1.89 -10.49
CA VAL A 84 1.54 -1.75 -9.68
C VAL A 84 1.44 -0.50 -8.79
N MET A 85 1.08 0.66 -9.33
CA MET A 85 0.96 1.89 -8.54
C MET A 85 -0.09 1.75 -7.43
N ARG A 86 -1.22 1.10 -7.74
CA ARG A 86 -2.26 0.78 -6.76
C ARG A 86 -1.76 -0.16 -5.67
N ALA A 87 -1.02 -1.22 -6.02
CA ALA A 87 -0.47 -2.16 -5.07
C ALA A 87 0.56 -1.53 -4.14
N VAL A 88 1.44 -0.69 -4.69
CA VAL A 88 2.43 0.08 -3.91
C VAL A 88 1.73 1.08 -3.00
N ALA A 89 0.73 1.80 -3.50
CA ALA A 89 -0.09 2.71 -2.69
C ALA A 89 -0.83 2.00 -1.56
N GLU A 90 -1.33 0.79 -1.80
CA GLU A 90 -1.97 -0.03 -0.77
C GLU A 90 -0.97 -0.49 0.30
N ALA A 91 0.21 -0.95 -0.11
CA ALA A 91 1.27 -1.35 0.80
C ALA A 91 1.71 -0.17 1.69
N LEU A 92 2.00 0.99 1.09
CA LEU A 92 2.40 2.21 1.78
C LEU A 92 1.27 2.84 2.61
N GLY A 93 0.02 2.69 2.17
CA GLY A 93 -1.16 3.19 2.85
C GLY A 93 -1.54 2.40 4.12
N THR A 94 -0.96 1.22 4.33
CA THR A 94 -1.29 0.32 5.43
C THR A 94 -0.16 0.27 6.45
N ALA A 95 -0.29 0.97 7.57
CA ALA A 95 0.78 1.10 8.57
C ALA A 95 1.32 -0.25 9.06
N ALA A 96 0.43 -1.22 9.31
CA ALA A 96 0.81 -2.57 9.73
C ALA A 96 1.62 -3.36 8.67
N ARG A 97 1.59 -2.93 7.40
CA ARG A 97 2.41 -3.48 6.32
C ARG A 97 3.69 -2.68 6.11
N CYS A 98 3.60 -1.35 6.01
CA CYS A 98 4.76 -0.52 5.67
C CYS A 98 5.63 -0.11 6.86
N GLY A 99 5.18 -0.39 8.08
CA GLY A 99 5.92 -0.10 9.29
C GLY A 99 5.85 1.37 9.73
N VAL A 100 5.00 2.20 9.12
CA VAL A 100 4.81 3.60 9.52
C VAL A 100 3.40 4.10 9.18
N HIS A 101 2.85 5.01 9.98
CA HIS A 101 1.66 5.76 9.60
C HIS A 101 2.04 7.01 8.81
N LEU A 102 1.80 7.02 7.49
CA LEU A 102 1.98 8.23 6.68
C LEU A 102 0.78 9.17 6.90
N THR A 103 1.01 10.35 7.44
CA THR A 103 -0.04 11.34 7.64
C THR A 103 -0.34 12.09 6.33
N ARG A 104 -1.44 12.82 6.27
CA ARG A 104 -1.71 13.72 5.14
C ARG A 104 -0.61 14.78 4.97
N ARG A 105 -0.09 15.30 6.09
CA ARG A 105 1.01 16.27 6.08
C ARG A 105 2.28 15.68 5.49
N ASP A 106 2.59 14.41 5.81
CA ASP A 106 3.74 13.70 5.24
C ASP A 106 3.62 13.63 3.70
N LEU A 107 2.45 13.23 3.20
CA LEU A 107 2.20 13.14 1.75
C LEU A 107 2.24 14.51 1.07
N ASP A 108 1.71 15.56 1.72
CA ASP A 108 1.78 16.93 1.20
C ASP A 108 3.23 17.42 1.08
N VAL A 109 4.08 17.11 2.06
CA VAL A 109 5.50 17.46 2.02
C VAL A 109 6.21 16.72 0.90
N VAL A 110 5.97 15.42 0.77
CA VAL A 110 6.53 14.58 -0.30
C VAL A 110 6.10 15.09 -1.69
N ALA A 111 4.81 15.42 -1.86
CA ALA A 111 4.28 15.97 -3.10
C ALA A 111 4.97 17.28 -3.50
N ARG A 112 5.05 18.24 -2.56
CA ARG A 112 5.68 19.54 -2.79
C ARG A 112 7.16 19.39 -3.15
N ARG A 113 7.92 18.58 -2.40
CA ARG A 113 9.35 18.36 -2.67
C ARG A 113 9.61 17.63 -3.99
N SER A 114 8.62 16.90 -4.48
CA SER A 114 8.69 16.21 -5.77
C SER A 114 8.22 17.08 -6.95
N GLY A 115 7.61 18.25 -6.67
CA GLY A 115 7.00 19.09 -7.70
C GLY A 115 5.69 18.54 -8.25
N LEU A 116 4.97 17.74 -7.47
CA LEU A 116 3.72 17.08 -7.88
C LEU A 116 2.48 17.76 -7.29
N PRO A 117 1.34 17.72 -8.00
CA PRO A 117 0.08 18.21 -7.46
C PRO A 117 -0.32 17.42 -6.21
N ARG A 118 -1.00 18.09 -5.28
CA ARG A 118 -1.55 17.41 -4.11
C ARG A 118 -2.79 16.62 -4.55
N GLY A 119 -2.83 15.34 -4.19
CA GLY A 119 -4.02 14.52 -4.38
C GLY A 119 -5.15 14.92 -3.43
N PHE A 120 -6.35 14.46 -3.76
CA PHE A 120 -7.52 14.50 -2.88
C PHE A 120 -7.91 13.07 -2.50
N GLY A 121 -8.70 12.94 -1.43
CA GLY A 121 -9.22 11.64 -0.97
C GLY A 121 -8.44 11.06 0.20
N GLY A 122 -8.55 9.73 0.36
CA GLY A 122 -7.87 9.01 1.42
C GLY A 122 -6.36 8.94 1.21
N ARG A 123 -5.63 8.45 2.22
CA ARG A 123 -4.17 8.25 2.14
C ARG A 123 -3.76 7.38 0.95
N ARG A 124 -4.48 6.27 0.76
CA ARG A 124 -4.25 5.33 -0.35
C ARG A 124 -4.44 6.04 -1.69
N ASP A 125 -5.55 6.77 -1.86
CA ASP A 125 -5.87 7.48 -3.10
C ASP A 125 -4.82 8.56 -3.39
N THR A 126 -4.38 9.28 -2.37
CA THR A 126 -3.33 10.31 -2.48
C THR A 126 -2.00 9.68 -2.89
N LEU A 127 -1.62 8.54 -2.30
CA LEU A 127 -0.40 7.81 -2.68
C LEU A 127 -0.47 7.29 -4.12
N GLU A 128 -1.60 6.70 -4.51
CA GLU A 128 -1.80 6.21 -5.89
C GLU A 128 -1.71 7.36 -6.89
N ALA A 129 -2.36 8.49 -6.61
CA ALA A 129 -2.30 9.69 -7.45
C ALA A 129 -0.88 10.24 -7.57
N LEU A 130 -0.12 10.31 -6.47
CA LEU A 130 1.27 10.76 -6.50
C LEU A 130 2.16 9.84 -7.32
N LEU A 131 2.03 8.53 -7.14
CA LEU A 131 2.79 7.53 -7.90
C LEU A 131 2.46 7.59 -9.40
N ARG A 132 1.17 7.71 -9.75
CA ARG A 132 0.73 7.88 -11.14
C ARG A 132 1.32 9.14 -11.76
N ALA A 133 1.16 10.29 -11.11
CA ALA A 133 1.66 11.57 -11.56
C ALA A 133 3.20 11.57 -11.68
N ALA A 134 3.91 10.96 -10.74
CA ALA A 134 5.36 10.87 -10.80
C ALA A 134 5.87 10.05 -11.99
N ALA A 135 5.17 8.96 -12.32
CA ALA A 135 5.49 8.18 -13.51
C ALA A 135 5.12 8.94 -14.80
N GLU A 136 4.05 9.74 -14.80
CA GLU A 136 3.60 10.52 -15.97
C GLU A 136 4.55 11.68 -16.28
N TYR A 137 4.98 12.41 -15.25
CA TYR A 137 5.91 13.53 -15.38
C TYR A 137 7.38 13.12 -15.35
N GLY A 138 7.70 11.81 -15.31
CA GLY A 138 9.08 11.32 -15.30
C GLY A 138 9.89 11.72 -14.07
N VAL A 139 9.23 11.96 -12.94
CA VAL A 139 9.85 12.36 -11.65
C VAL A 139 9.79 11.23 -10.59
N MET A 140 9.53 9.98 -11.02
CA MET A 140 9.45 8.81 -10.14
C MET A 140 10.69 8.63 -9.23
N PRO A 141 11.94 8.74 -9.70
CA PRO A 141 13.12 8.64 -8.82
C PRO A 141 13.13 9.69 -7.71
N ARG A 142 12.70 10.92 -8.04
CA ARG A 142 12.59 12.01 -7.05
C ARG A 142 11.52 11.70 -6.01
N LEU A 143 10.34 11.25 -6.42
CA LEU A 143 9.28 10.85 -5.49
C LEU A 143 9.75 9.74 -4.54
N ILE A 144 10.39 8.71 -5.09
CA ILE A 144 10.89 7.59 -4.31
C ILE A 144 11.94 8.05 -3.30
N ALA A 145 12.89 8.91 -3.71
CA ALA A 145 13.88 9.47 -2.80
C ALA A 145 13.24 10.28 -1.65
N GLN A 146 12.16 11.03 -1.92
CA GLN A 146 11.45 11.76 -0.86
C GLN A 146 10.69 10.84 0.09
N LEU A 147 10.10 9.75 -0.41
CA LEU A 147 9.49 8.72 0.43
C LEU A 147 10.54 8.02 1.28
N ASP A 148 11.66 7.59 0.69
CA ASP A 148 12.73 6.91 1.44
C ASP A 148 13.33 7.79 2.53
N ALA A 149 13.58 9.08 2.24
CA ALA A 149 14.05 10.03 3.25
C ALA A 149 13.06 10.19 4.42
N LEU A 150 11.76 10.17 4.13
CA LEU A 150 10.73 10.19 5.16
C LEU A 150 10.73 8.91 5.99
N LEU A 151 10.85 7.74 5.35
CA LEU A 151 10.94 6.46 6.05
C LEU A 151 12.22 6.37 6.90
N ALA A 152 13.35 6.89 6.41
CA ALA A 152 14.61 6.94 7.15
C ALA A 152 14.46 7.73 8.45
N ALA A 153 13.90 8.94 8.39
CA ALA A 153 13.66 9.75 9.57
C ALA A 153 12.72 9.07 10.59
N ARG A 154 11.84 8.17 10.13
CA ARG A 154 10.95 7.38 11.00
C ARG A 154 11.69 6.20 11.62
N ASP A 155 12.66 5.61 10.93
CA ASP A 155 13.54 4.58 11.49
C ASP A 155 14.37 5.15 12.64
N ASP A 156 14.90 6.36 12.48
CA ASP A 156 15.63 7.07 13.54
C ASP A 156 14.75 7.29 14.78
N GLY A 157 13.48 7.66 14.55
CA GLY A 157 12.48 7.76 15.63
C GLY A 157 12.24 6.42 16.33
N TYR A 158 12.15 5.32 15.58
CA TYR A 158 12.07 3.98 16.18
C TYR A 158 13.32 3.59 16.96
N ALA A 159 14.51 3.96 16.48
CA ALA A 159 15.76 3.70 17.18
C ALA A 159 15.81 4.42 18.54
N ALA A 160 15.31 5.66 18.61
CA ALA A 160 15.14 6.38 19.87
C ALA A 160 14.13 5.70 20.79
N LEU A 161 12.96 5.31 20.28
CA LEU A 161 11.93 4.59 21.05
C LEU A 161 12.40 3.23 21.57
N ALA A 162 13.39 2.60 20.93
CA ALA A 162 13.97 1.35 21.42
C ALA A 162 14.70 1.51 22.76
N GLN A 163 15.08 2.74 23.12
CA GLN A 163 15.72 3.05 24.40
C GLN A 163 14.70 3.29 25.53
N GLU A 164 13.41 3.44 25.20
CA GLU A 164 12.36 3.72 26.17
C GLU A 164 11.91 2.44 26.89
N PRO A 165 11.87 2.43 28.23
CA PRO A 165 11.39 1.28 29.01
C PRO A 165 9.96 0.87 28.59
N GLY A 166 9.76 -0.42 28.34
CA GLY A 166 8.46 -0.98 27.94
C GLY A 166 8.13 -0.86 26.44
N LEU A 167 8.93 -0.16 25.64
CA LEU A 167 8.73 -0.08 24.18
C LEU A 167 9.75 -0.90 23.38
N ALA A 168 10.91 -1.21 23.98
CA ALA A 168 12.02 -1.88 23.32
C ALA A 168 11.63 -3.21 22.63
N GLU A 169 10.73 -3.99 23.23
CA GLU A 169 10.30 -5.30 22.70
C GLU A 169 9.41 -5.17 21.43
N HIS A 170 8.71 -4.05 21.28
CA HIS A 170 7.78 -3.85 20.17
C HIS A 170 8.44 -3.23 18.93
N VAL A 171 9.53 -2.48 19.12
CA VAL A 171 10.21 -1.73 18.05
C VAL A 171 10.77 -2.63 16.93
N PRO A 172 11.42 -3.79 17.19
CA PRO A 172 12.00 -4.61 16.12
C PRO A 172 10.98 -5.05 15.05
N GLY A 173 9.72 -5.28 15.45
CA GLY A 173 8.65 -5.64 14.52
C GLY A 173 8.28 -4.52 13.56
N TRP A 174 8.34 -3.26 14.01
CA TRP A 174 8.07 -2.08 13.18
C TRP A 174 9.25 -1.76 12.26
N ARG A 175 10.48 -1.77 12.79
CA ARG A 175 11.70 -1.51 11.99
C ARG A 175 11.90 -2.53 10.86
N ARG A 176 11.60 -3.81 11.09
CA ARG A 176 11.66 -4.84 10.05
C ARG A 176 10.69 -4.56 8.88
N ARG A 177 9.47 -4.12 9.18
CA ARG A 177 8.48 -3.76 8.15
C ARG A 177 8.88 -2.50 7.37
N LEU A 178 9.44 -1.52 8.08
CA LEU A 178 10.00 -0.33 7.49
C LEU A 178 11.15 -0.64 6.55
N ALA A 179 12.10 -1.49 6.97
CA ALA A 179 13.22 -1.94 6.15
C ALA A 179 12.74 -2.67 4.88
N ALA A 180 11.75 -3.56 5.00
CA ALA A 180 11.16 -4.24 3.85
C ALA A 180 10.52 -3.25 2.86
N THR A 181 9.89 -2.19 3.37
CA THR A 181 9.27 -1.12 2.56
C THR A 181 10.32 -0.30 1.84
N ARG A 182 11.41 0.08 2.51
CA ARG A 182 12.54 0.77 1.88
C ARG A 182 13.18 -0.08 0.78
N GLY A 183 13.32 -1.39 1.01
CA GLY A 183 13.77 -2.34 -0.03
C GLY A 183 12.83 -2.41 -1.23
N LEU A 184 11.50 -2.33 -1.02
CA LEU A 184 10.53 -2.22 -2.13
C LEU A 184 10.72 -0.92 -2.92
N LEU A 185 10.90 0.21 -2.24
CA LEU A 185 11.13 1.52 -2.86
C LEU A 185 12.43 1.54 -3.68
N ALA A 186 13.52 0.98 -3.14
CA ALA A 186 14.80 0.87 -3.85
C ALA A 186 14.62 0.11 -5.18
N ARG A 187 13.98 -1.07 -5.15
CA ARG A 187 13.68 -1.85 -6.36
C ARG A 187 12.81 -1.10 -7.37
N LEU A 188 11.84 -0.31 -6.91
CA LEU A 188 11.03 0.54 -7.78
C LEU A 188 11.85 1.67 -8.42
N SER A 189 12.82 2.23 -7.69
CA SER A 189 13.71 3.28 -8.19
C SER A 189 14.64 2.75 -9.27
N ASP A 190 15.30 1.63 -8.99
CA ASP A 190 16.19 0.96 -9.96
C ASP A 190 15.42 0.64 -11.23
N ALA A 191 14.19 0.13 -11.06
CA ALA A 191 13.33 -0.14 -12.18
C ALA A 191 12.97 1.15 -12.96
N ALA A 192 12.58 2.23 -12.28
CA ALA A 192 12.25 3.49 -12.94
C ALA A 192 13.43 4.10 -13.74
N LEU A 193 14.67 3.90 -13.28
CA LEU A 193 15.87 4.37 -13.98
C LEU A 193 16.13 3.59 -15.27
N VAL A 194 15.99 2.26 -15.25
CA VAL A 194 16.23 1.39 -16.42
C VAL A 194 15.30 1.72 -17.59
N VAL A 195 14.02 2.07 -17.35
CA VAL A 195 13.10 2.50 -18.43
C VAL A 195 13.60 3.73 -19.15
N ARG A 196 14.12 4.69 -18.37
CA ARG A 196 14.48 6.00 -18.89
C ARG A 196 15.67 5.89 -19.83
N GLU A 197 16.61 5.00 -19.54
CA GLU A 197 17.76 4.72 -20.41
C GLU A 197 17.33 4.03 -21.72
N HIS A 198 16.39 3.08 -21.66
CA HIS A 198 15.87 2.40 -22.85
C HIS A 198 14.99 3.30 -23.73
N ALA A 199 14.27 4.26 -23.15
CA ALA A 199 13.43 5.20 -23.90
C ALA A 199 14.23 6.31 -24.63
N VAL A 200 15.52 6.46 -24.30
CA VAL A 200 16.41 7.50 -24.84
C VAL A 200 17.42 6.92 -25.85
N ALA A 201 17.51 5.59 -25.98
CA ALA A 201 18.33 4.94 -27.01
C ALA A 201 17.63 5.04 -28.39
N PRO A 202 18.31 5.60 -29.42
CA PRO A 202 17.73 5.83 -30.75
C PRO A 202 17.47 4.57 -31.56
#